data_AF-A0A1V5ZPV6-F1
#
_entry.id   AF-A0A1V5ZPV6-F1
#
_cell.length_a   1.000
_cell.length_b   1.000
_cell.length_c   1.000
_cell.angle_alpha   90.00
_cell.angle_beta   90.00
_cell.angle_gamma   90.00
#
_symmetry.space_group_name_H-M   'P 1'
#
loop_
_entity.id
_entity.type
_entity.pdbx_description
1 polymer ?
#
loop_
_entity_poly.entity_id
_entity_poly.type
_entity_poly.pdbx_seq_one_letter_code
_entity_poly.pdbx_strand_id
1 'polypeptide(L)'
;MLYHLKPTGVMATVLANGSLSSNTGGEGEIRKNLIQNGLVECIVALPKQLFYNTGIPACIWFLRRGRKENSDKILFIDASELGFMKTRVHRDLSDEDIARIANTYHNRRKGEHYEDQL
;
A
#
# COMPACT_ATOMS: atom_id res chain seq x y z
N MET A 1 13.10 -9.24 -2.32
CA MET A 1 13.06 -8.05 -1.42
C MET A 1 12.89 -8.46 0.03
N LEU A 2 11.76 -9.06 0.42
CA LEU A 2 11.47 -9.43 1.81
C LEU A 2 12.57 -10.27 2.50
N TYR A 3 13.13 -11.25 1.79
CA TYR A 3 14.23 -12.09 2.30
C TYR A 3 15.46 -11.28 2.74
N HIS A 4 15.80 -10.22 1.99
CA HIS A 4 16.94 -9.35 2.29
C HIS A 4 16.60 -8.22 3.28
N LEU A 5 15.36 -8.14 3.75
CA LEU A 5 14.94 -7.10 4.68
C LEU A 5 15.46 -7.42 6.08
N LYS A 6 16.06 -6.43 6.75
CA LYS A 6 16.48 -6.52 8.15
C LYS A 6 15.31 -7.02 9.03
N PRO A 7 15.57 -7.72 10.15
CA PRO A 7 14.51 -8.21 11.05
C PRO A 7 13.55 -7.13 11.57
N THR A 8 13.96 -5.86 11.60
CA THR A 8 13.14 -4.70 12.00
C THR A 8 12.84 -3.75 10.84
N GLY A 9 13.16 -4.15 9.61
CA GLY A 9 13.04 -3.34 8.42
C GLY A 9 11.62 -3.22 7.90
N VAL A 10 11.39 -2.17 7.12
CA VAL A 10 10.17 -1.92 6.34
C VAL A 10 10.57 -1.88 4.86
N MET A 11 9.76 -2.49 3.99
CA MET A 11 9.87 -2.33 2.54
C MET A 11 8.53 -1.89 1.96
N ALA A 12 8.58 -1.20 0.84
CA ALA A 12 7.43 -0.89 0.01
C ALA A 12 7.68 -1.40 -1.40
N THR A 13 6.65 -1.90 -2.08
CA THR A 13 6.73 -2.27 -3.50
C THR A 13 5.46 -1.83 -4.23
N VAL A 14 5.64 -1.31 -5.44
CA VAL A 14 4.54 -0.96 -6.35
C VAL A 14 4.21 -2.20 -7.19
N LEU A 15 2.93 -2.58 -7.24
CA LEU A 15 2.44 -3.73 -8.00
C LEU A 15 1.15 -3.35 -8.74
N ALA A 16 0.83 -4.04 -9.83
CA ALA A 16 -0.48 -3.93 -10.45
C ALA A 16 -1.59 -4.32 -9.45
N ASN A 17 -2.77 -3.71 -9.57
CA ASN A 17 -3.92 -4.01 -8.68
C ASN A 17 -4.32 -5.49 -8.68
N GLY A 18 -4.02 -6.23 -9.76
CA GLY A 18 -4.23 -7.69 -9.81
C GLY A 18 -3.57 -8.43 -8.64
N SER A 19 -2.45 -7.93 -8.10
CA SER A 19 -1.77 -8.54 -6.93
C SER A 19 -2.67 -8.67 -5.68
N LEU A 20 -3.70 -7.82 -5.57
CA LEU A 20 -4.62 -7.79 -4.43
C LEU A 20 -5.61 -8.97 -4.43
N SER A 21 -5.97 -9.50 -5.61
CA SER A 21 -7.10 -10.44 -5.74
C SER A 21 -6.81 -11.66 -6.61
N SER A 22 -5.81 -11.59 -7.49
CA SER A 22 -5.48 -12.68 -8.40
C SER A 22 -5.05 -13.94 -7.64
N ASN A 23 -5.37 -15.08 -8.25
CA ASN A 23 -5.03 -16.43 -7.80
C ASN A 23 -4.16 -17.18 -8.81
N THR A 24 -3.79 -16.55 -9.93
CA THR A 24 -2.91 -17.17 -10.93
C THR A 24 -1.51 -17.35 -10.35
N GLY A 25 -0.80 -18.41 -10.75
CA GLY A 25 0.59 -18.61 -10.33
C GLY A 25 0.82 -18.76 -8.82
N GLY A 26 -0.22 -19.11 -8.04
CA GLY A 26 -0.11 -19.27 -6.59
C GLY A 26 -0.14 -17.96 -5.78
N GLU A 27 -0.48 -16.83 -6.42
CA GLU A 27 -0.54 -15.51 -5.78
C GLU A 27 -1.47 -15.47 -4.54
N GLY A 28 -2.57 -16.24 -4.57
CA GLY A 28 -3.48 -16.37 -3.43
C GLY A 28 -2.81 -16.97 -2.19
N GLU A 29 -2.04 -18.04 -2.34
CA GLU A 29 -1.33 -18.67 -1.22
C GLU A 29 -0.15 -17.81 -0.75
N ILE A 30 0.57 -17.13 -1.66
CA ILE A 30 1.61 -16.17 -1.27
C ILE A 30 1.01 -15.04 -0.42
N ARG A 31 -0.08 -14.43 -0.89
CA ARG A 31 -0.80 -13.36 -0.18
C ARG A 31 -1.29 -13.83 1.19
N LYS A 32 -1.91 -15.00 1.25
CA LYS A 32 -2.35 -15.62 2.51
C LYS A 32 -1.18 -15.82 3.48
N ASN A 33 -0.05 -16.37 3.02
CA ASN A 33 1.13 -16.57 3.85
C ASN A 33 1.70 -15.24 4.36
N LEU A 34 1.77 -14.20 3.53
CA LEU A 34 2.24 -12.88 3.96
C LEU A 34 1.33 -12.28 5.05
N ILE A 35 0.01 -12.43 4.91
CA ILE A 35 -0.98 -11.95 5.87
C ILE A 35 -0.91 -12.75 7.17
N GLN A 36 -0.91 -14.09 7.11
CA GLN A 36 -0.89 -14.96 8.27
C GLN A 36 0.41 -14.85 9.09
N ASN A 37 1.52 -14.50 8.44
CA ASN A 37 2.78 -14.21 9.13
C ASN A 37 2.87 -12.74 9.61
N GLY A 38 1.78 -11.96 9.54
CA GLY A 38 1.71 -10.58 10.01
C GLY A 38 2.60 -9.61 9.23
N LEU A 39 3.11 -9.98 8.06
CA LEU A 39 4.11 -9.22 7.34
C LEU A 39 3.53 -8.01 6.60
N VAL A 40 2.26 -8.05 6.23
CA VAL A 40 1.58 -6.96 5.50
C VAL A 40 1.14 -5.88 6.48
N GLU A 41 1.77 -4.71 6.42
CA GLU A 41 1.48 -3.58 7.31
C GLU A 41 0.43 -2.63 6.72
N CYS A 42 0.57 -2.28 5.45
CA CYS A 42 -0.34 -1.36 4.78
C CYS A 42 -0.45 -1.66 3.28
N ILE A 43 -1.62 -1.42 2.72
CA ILE A 43 -1.87 -1.43 1.28
C ILE A 43 -2.45 -0.07 0.89
N VAL A 44 -1.90 0.54 -0.15
CA VAL A 44 -2.38 1.81 -0.71
C VAL A 44 -2.86 1.58 -2.13
N ALA A 45 -4.14 1.79 -2.43
CA ALA A 45 -4.64 1.83 -3.80
C ALA A 45 -4.33 3.20 -4.41
N LEU A 46 -3.63 3.24 -5.56
CA LEU A 46 -3.21 4.50 -6.18
C LEU A 46 -4.21 4.98 -7.24
N PRO A 47 -4.19 6.27 -7.60
CA PRO A 47 -4.97 6.78 -8.72
C PRO A 47 -4.72 6.03 -10.01
N LYS A 48 -5.79 5.87 -10.80
CA LYS A 48 -5.65 5.45 -12.19
C LYS A 48 -4.85 6.50 -12.97
N GLN A 49 -4.17 6.07 -14.03
CA GLN A 49 -3.43 6.94 -14.94
C GLN A 49 -2.25 7.71 -14.29
N LEU A 50 -1.81 7.29 -13.10
CA LEU A 50 -0.63 7.85 -12.42
C LEU A 50 0.67 7.51 -13.14
N PHE A 51 0.75 6.34 -13.79
CA PHE A 51 1.95 5.89 -14.49
C PHE A 51 1.91 6.28 -15.96
N TYR A 52 2.99 6.91 -16.45
CA TYR A 52 3.11 7.33 -17.84
C TYR A 52 3.23 6.16 -18.82
N ASN A 53 3.83 5.05 -18.38
CA ASN A 53 4.17 3.92 -19.24
C ASN A 53 3.08 2.84 -19.31
N THR A 54 2.06 2.90 -18.44
CA THR A 54 0.97 1.91 -18.40
C THR A 54 -0.31 2.49 -17.84
N GLY A 55 -1.44 2.13 -18.45
CA GLY A 55 -2.78 2.47 -17.93
C GLY A 55 -3.27 1.56 -16.81
N ILE A 56 -2.52 0.48 -16.49
CA ILE A 56 -2.90 -0.48 -15.44
C ILE A 56 -2.81 0.23 -14.08
N PRO A 57 -3.91 0.29 -13.31
CA PRO A 57 -3.88 0.82 -11.96
C PRO A 57 -2.95 0.00 -11.05
N ALA A 58 -2.24 0.69 -10.16
CA ALA A 58 -1.28 0.06 -9.26
C ALA A 58 -1.63 0.31 -7.80
N CYS A 59 -1.01 -0.46 -6.93
CA CYS A 59 -1.09 -0.36 -5.50
C CYS A 59 0.31 -0.44 -4.89
N ILE A 60 0.45 0.06 -3.67
CA ILE A 60 1.68 -0.07 -2.87
C ILE A 60 1.44 -1.07 -1.78
N TRP A 61 2.31 -2.07 -1.67
CA TRP A 61 2.37 -2.99 -0.54
C TRP A 61 3.49 -2.58 0.39
N PHE A 62 3.15 -2.25 1.64
CA PHE A 62 4.10 -2.08 2.72
C PHE A 62 4.22 -3.38 3.52
N LEU A 63 5.43 -3.94 3.56
CA LEU A 63 5.76 -5.12 4.35
C LEU A 63 6.76 -4.77 5.45
N ARG A 64 6.58 -5.35 6.64
CA ARG A 64 7.44 -5.09 7.80
C ARG A 64 7.77 -6.37 8.56
N ARG A 65 9.05 -6.53 8.90
CA ARG A 65 9.51 -7.58 9.80
C ARG A 65 9.56 -7.07 11.25
N GLY A 66 9.43 -7.99 12.21
CA GLY A 66 9.56 -7.68 13.64
C GLY A 66 8.42 -6.82 14.18
N ARG A 67 7.21 -6.99 13.62
CA ARG A 67 5.99 -6.42 14.21
C ARG A 67 5.69 -7.12 15.54
N LYS A 68 5.24 -6.34 16.52
CA LYS A 68 4.75 -6.89 17.79
C LYS A 68 3.45 -7.67 17.53
N GLU A 69 3.27 -8.78 18.26
CA GLU A 69 2.20 -9.75 18.08
C GLU A 69 0.77 -9.17 18.14
N ASN A 70 0.57 -7.99 18.75
CA ASN A 70 -0.75 -7.33 18.84
C ASN A 70 -1.05 -6.34 17.70
N SER A 71 -0.42 -6.50 16.53
CA SER A 71 -0.62 -5.58 15.38
C SER A 71 -1.30 -6.25 14.20
N ASP A 72 -2.24 -7.17 14.44
CA ASP A 72 -2.94 -7.97 13.41
C ASP A 72 -3.76 -7.17 12.38
N LYS A 73 -3.87 -5.85 12.58
CA LYS A 73 -4.59 -4.99 11.66
C LYS A 73 -3.68 -4.56 10.52
N ILE A 74 -4.16 -4.76 9.30
CA ILE A 74 -3.60 -4.20 8.07
C ILE A 74 -4.28 -2.86 7.82
N LEU A 75 -3.52 -1.80 7.54
CA LEU A 75 -4.08 -0.52 7.12
C LEU A 75 -4.35 -0.52 5.63
N PHE A 76 -5.58 -0.21 5.23
CA PHE A 76 -5.94 0.00 3.83
C PHE A 76 -6.17 1.49 3.61
N ILE A 77 -5.45 2.07 2.66
CA ILE A 77 -5.62 3.47 2.24
C ILE A 77 -6.13 3.45 0.81
N ASP A 78 -7.34 3.95 0.59
CA ASP A 78 -7.83 4.20 -0.76
C ASP A 78 -7.45 5.62 -1.18
N ALA A 79 -6.43 5.73 -2.04
CA ALA A 79 -6.03 6.99 -2.66
C ALA A 79 -6.43 7.03 -4.14
N SER A 80 -7.31 6.14 -4.61
CA SER A 80 -7.64 6.00 -6.03
C SER A 80 -8.33 7.23 -6.63
N GLU A 81 -8.99 8.03 -5.79
CA GLU A 81 -9.66 9.27 -6.19
C GLU A 81 -8.82 10.53 -5.96
N LEU A 82 -7.63 10.42 -5.33
CA LEU A 82 -6.74 11.55 -5.09
C LEU A 82 -6.04 12.04 -6.36
N GLY A 83 -5.36 13.18 -6.24
CA GLY A 83 -4.55 13.79 -7.28
C GLY A 83 -5.32 14.72 -8.21
N PHE A 84 -4.61 15.22 -9.21
CA PHE A 84 -5.11 16.16 -10.20
C PHE A 84 -4.70 15.76 -11.62
N MET A 85 -5.45 16.23 -12.62
CA MET A 85 -5.10 16.00 -14.02
C MET A 85 -3.90 16.88 -14.40
N LYS A 86 -2.71 16.28 -14.50
CA LYS A 86 -1.49 16.98 -14.97
C LYS A 86 -1.47 17.13 -16.49
N THR A 87 -2.12 16.22 -17.19
CA THR A 87 -2.38 16.30 -18.63
C THR A 87 -3.82 15.88 -18.90
N ARG A 88 -4.23 15.81 -20.17
CA ARG A 88 -5.56 15.28 -20.54
C ARG A 88 -5.77 13.82 -20.11
N VAL A 89 -4.70 13.05 -19.92
CA VAL A 89 -4.76 11.60 -19.65
C VAL A 89 -4.14 11.23 -18.32
N HIS A 90 -3.05 11.86 -17.91
CA HIS A 90 -2.32 11.49 -16.69
C HIS A 90 -2.74 12.31 -15.48
N ARG A 91 -2.93 11.59 -14.37
CA ARG A 91 -3.03 12.17 -13.03
C ARG A 91 -1.64 12.26 -12.39
N ASP A 92 -1.48 13.23 -11.51
CA ASP A 92 -0.35 13.32 -10.61
C ASP A 92 -0.85 13.57 -9.17
N LEU A 93 -0.04 13.23 -8.18
CA LEU A 93 -0.35 13.51 -6.77
C LEU A 93 0.31 14.84 -6.40
N SER A 94 -0.45 15.73 -5.75
CA SER A 94 0.15 16.92 -5.15
C SER A 94 0.94 16.56 -3.90
N ASP A 95 1.81 17.47 -3.44
CA ASP A 95 2.52 17.29 -2.16
C ASP A 95 1.54 17.13 -0.99
N GLU A 96 0.37 17.76 -1.06
CA GLU A 96 -0.70 17.62 -0.06
C GLU A 96 -1.33 16.21 -0.09
N ASP A 97 -1.59 15.66 -1.28
CA ASP A 97 -2.09 14.28 -1.40
C ASP A 97 -1.07 13.27 -0.84
N ILE A 98 0.21 13.45 -1.18
CA ILE A 98 1.30 12.62 -0.68
C ILE A 98 1.40 12.74 0.85
N ALA A 99 1.35 13.96 1.38
CA ALA A 99 1.38 14.22 2.81
C ALA A 99 0.18 13.56 3.52
N ARG A 100 -1.02 13.62 2.94
CA ARG A 100 -2.21 12.95 3.47
C ARG A 100 -2.00 11.45 3.57
N ILE A 101 -1.54 10.79 2.50
CA ILE A 101 -1.26 9.34 2.50
C ILE A 101 -0.18 8.99 3.54
N ALA A 102 0.92 9.73 3.56
CA ALA A 102 2.04 9.50 4.47
C ALA A 102 1.64 9.70 5.93
N ASN A 103 0.90 10.76 6.24
CA ASN A 103 0.41 11.05 7.59
C ASN A 103 -0.56 9.96 8.06
N THR A 104 -1.49 9.49 7.23
CA THR A 104 -2.38 8.38 7.56
C THR A 104 -1.59 7.12 7.95
N TYR A 105 -0.57 6.76 7.16
CA TYR A 105 0.31 5.63 7.47
C TYR A 105 1.10 5.83 8.78
N HIS A 106 1.66 7.02 9.01
CA HIS A 106 2.46 7.31 10.20
C HIS A 106 1.64 7.43 11.48
N ASN A 107 0.45 8.04 11.44
CA ASN A 107 -0.46 8.17 12.59
C ASN A 107 -0.89 6.78 13.08
N ARG A 108 -1.23 5.88 12.15
CA ARG A 108 -1.55 4.50 12.48
C ARG A 108 -0.39 3.80 13.21
N ARG A 109 0.86 4.08 12.81
CA ARG A 109 2.07 3.52 13.45
C ARG A 109 2.34 4.08 14.85
N LYS A 110 1.94 5.32 15.12
CA LYS A 110 2.08 5.95 16.44
C LYS A 110 0.95 5.58 17.40
N GLY A 111 -0.14 5.02 16.90
CA GLY A 111 -1.35 4.74 17.71
C GLY A 111 -2.14 6.00 18.05
N GLU A 112 -1.87 7.09 17.35
CA GLU A 112 -2.61 8.36 17.46
C GLU A 112 -3.90 8.27 16.63
N HIS A 113 -4.95 8.96 17.10
CA HIS A 113 -6.32 8.96 16.54
C HIS A 113 -6.35 8.78 15.01
N TYR A 114 -6.84 7.62 14.60
CA TYR A 114 -7.17 7.29 13.22
C TYR A 114 -8.69 7.18 13.15
N GLU A 115 -9.31 8.02 12.33
CA GLU A 115 -10.70 7.86 11.93
C GLU A 115 -10.74 7.18 10.56
N ASP A 116 -11.56 6.15 10.42
CA ASP A 116 -11.88 5.57 9.12
C ASP A 116 -12.55 6.65 8.25
N GLN A 117 -11.82 7.18 7.28
CA GLN A 117 -12.40 8.05 6.26
C GLN A 117 -13.11 7.13 5.25
N LEU A 118 -14.42 6.90 5.49
CA LEU A 118 -15.35 6.21 4.62
C LEU A 118 -15.57 6.96 3.30
#